data_AF-A0A972LM46-F1
#
_entry.id   AF-A0A972LM46-F1
#
_cell.length_a   1.000
_cell.length_b   1.000
_cell.length_c   1.000
_cell.angle_alpha   90.00
_cell.angle_beta   90.00
_cell.angle_gamma   90.00
#
_symmetry.space_group_name_H-M   'P 1'
#
loop_
_entity.id
_entity.type
_entity.pdbx_description
1 polymer ?
#
loop_
_entity_poly.entity_id
_entity_poly.type
_entity_poly.pdbx_seq_one_letter_code
_entity_poly.pdbx_strand_id
1 'polypeptide(L)'
;MSYRNLILDLDHLGKLLKENINEVEGLTDSKLERAESKLSKDISLYISKVEAALERASSGIELAKEVLNTEDAKKLLKKAALRVIFTKAVGSTPKGNTVAQIRKELLEEVEELRNGEQVKYLVLEYINKSKKPVKLDTDDEDELRRRFIDLGSLSDEEFEYELDRNFKTIPAMKKLAKTNGMHIKPKTTKNALIKEIRHYSKRAYENML
;
A
#
# COMPACT_ATOMS: atom_id res chain seq x y z
N MET A 1 -15.76 14.15 5.29
CA MET A 1 -16.73 15.09 5.91
C MET A 1 -16.19 15.49 7.28
N SER A 2 -16.36 16.75 7.68
CA SER A 2 -15.97 17.21 9.02
C SER A 2 -17.07 16.90 10.03
N TYR A 3 -16.72 16.45 11.24
CA TYR A 3 -17.65 16.29 12.38
C TYR A 3 -18.49 17.54 12.64
N ARG A 4 -17.95 18.71 12.29
CA ARG A 4 -18.64 20.00 12.40
C ARG A 4 -19.89 20.09 11.52
N ASN A 5 -19.86 19.48 10.33
CA ASN A 5 -21.02 19.45 9.43
C ASN A 5 -22.08 18.47 9.94
N LEU A 6 -21.64 17.36 10.57
CA LEU A 6 -22.54 16.37 11.17
C LEU A 6 -23.39 16.95 12.31
N ILE A 7 -22.75 17.76 13.17
CA ILE A 7 -23.42 18.45 14.27
C ILE A 7 -24.43 19.48 13.73
N LEU A 8 -24.08 20.20 12.67
CA LEU A 8 -24.95 21.21 12.07
C LEU A 8 -26.21 20.59 11.42
N ASP A 9 -26.07 19.45 10.74
CA ASP A 9 -27.20 18.77 10.11
C ASP A 9 -28.16 18.14 11.13
N LEU A 10 -27.63 17.57 12.22
CA LEU A 10 -28.45 17.05 13.34
C LEU A 10 -29.18 18.16 14.09
N ASP A 11 -28.51 19.30 14.31
CA ASP A 11 -29.11 20.47 14.94
C ASP A 11 -30.21 21.07 14.05
N HIS A 12 -30.03 21.05 12.72
CA HIS A 12 -31.05 21.47 11.75
C HIS A 12 -32.28 20.54 11.73
N LEU A 13 -32.07 19.22 11.73
CA LEU A 13 -33.15 18.23 11.81
C LEU A 13 -33.92 18.35 13.13
N GLY A 14 -33.21 18.54 14.24
CA GLY A 14 -33.82 18.79 15.55
C GLY A 14 -34.65 20.07 15.59
N LYS A 15 -34.17 21.16 14.95
CA LYS A 15 -34.93 22.43 14.84
C LYS A 15 -36.18 22.28 14.00
N LEU A 16 -36.08 21.64 12.83
CA LEU A 16 -37.26 21.36 12.00
C LEU A 16 -38.33 20.54 12.74
N LEU A 17 -37.92 19.52 13.50
CA LEU A 17 -38.84 18.73 14.34
C LEU A 17 -39.51 19.58 15.42
N LYS A 18 -38.74 20.46 16.07
CA LYS A 18 -39.22 21.32 17.16
C LYS A 18 -40.15 22.44 16.66
N GLU A 19 -39.88 22.98 15.48
CA GLU A 19 -40.69 24.03 14.85
C GLU A 19 -42.03 23.48 14.33
N ASN A 20 -42.05 22.22 13.88
CA ASN A 20 -43.25 21.59 13.33
C ASN A 20 -44.04 20.74 14.36
N ILE A 21 -43.61 20.68 15.63
CA ILE A 21 -44.23 19.83 16.66
C ILE A 21 -45.70 20.17 16.90
N ASN A 22 -46.05 21.47 16.80
CA ASN A 22 -47.42 21.96 16.99
C ASN A 22 -48.31 21.77 15.73
N GLU A 23 -47.72 21.62 14.54
CA GLU A 23 -48.46 21.28 13.31
C GLU A 23 -48.72 19.77 13.22
N VAL A 24 -47.84 18.96 13.80
CA VAL A 24 -47.99 17.50 13.91
C VAL A 24 -49.19 17.14 14.79
N GLU A 25 -49.41 17.82 15.92
CA GLU A 25 -50.57 17.57 16.80
C GLU A 25 -51.95 17.88 16.14
N GLY A 26 -51.99 18.63 15.03
CA GLY A 26 -53.22 18.98 14.30
C GLY A 26 -53.48 18.18 13.02
N LEU A 27 -52.59 17.25 12.65
CA LEU A 27 -52.72 16.45 11.43
C LEU A 27 -53.62 15.22 11.67
N THR A 28 -54.42 14.86 10.66
CA THR A 28 -55.14 13.58 10.64
C THR A 28 -54.16 12.41 10.63
N ASP A 29 -54.46 11.33 11.37
CA ASP A 29 -53.59 10.16 11.58
C ASP A 29 -52.84 9.70 10.32
N SER A 30 -53.52 9.66 9.16
CA SER A 30 -52.92 9.25 7.89
C SER A 30 -51.81 10.15 7.32
N LYS A 31 -51.79 11.45 7.64
CA LYS A 31 -50.72 12.38 7.23
C LYS A 31 -49.55 12.32 8.20
N LEU A 32 -49.84 12.08 9.49
CA LEU A 32 -48.85 11.87 10.53
C LEU A 32 -48.02 10.62 10.25
N GLU A 33 -48.69 9.49 9.95
CA GLU A 33 -48.04 8.22 9.61
C GLU A 33 -47.13 8.34 8.38
N ARG A 34 -47.52 9.13 7.37
CA ARG A 34 -46.69 9.38 6.18
C ARG A 34 -45.46 10.21 6.50
N ALA A 35 -45.60 11.23 7.35
CA ALA A 35 -44.49 12.06 7.80
C ALA A 35 -43.50 11.25 8.66
N GLU A 36 -44.00 10.45 9.61
CA GLU A 36 -43.20 9.52 10.41
C GLU A 36 -42.47 8.50 9.54
N SER A 37 -43.16 7.86 8.59
CA SER A 37 -42.57 6.85 7.72
C SER A 37 -41.44 7.44 6.85
N LYS A 38 -41.63 8.67 6.36
CA LYS A 38 -40.61 9.38 5.57
C LYS A 38 -39.42 9.78 6.44
N LEU A 39 -39.67 10.37 7.61
CA LEU A 39 -38.63 10.75 8.55
C LEU A 39 -37.81 9.54 9.03
N SER A 40 -38.49 8.43 9.35
CA SER A 40 -37.85 7.18 9.74
C SER A 40 -36.94 6.64 8.63
N LYS A 41 -37.40 6.65 7.37
CA LYS A 41 -36.56 6.25 6.23
C LYS A 41 -35.35 7.15 6.04
N ASP A 42 -35.53 8.47 6.14
CA ASP A 42 -34.45 9.42 5.98
C ASP A 42 -33.40 9.28 7.10
N ILE A 43 -33.85 9.04 8.34
CA ILE A 43 -32.98 8.75 9.49
C ILE A 43 -32.23 7.42 9.29
N SER A 44 -32.89 6.35 8.86
CA SER A 44 -32.22 5.06 8.61
C SER A 44 -31.18 5.18 7.49
N LEU A 45 -31.53 5.84 6.38
CA LEU A 45 -30.60 6.07 5.28
C LEU A 45 -29.39 6.92 5.72
N TYR A 46 -29.63 7.85 6.64
CA TYR A 46 -28.59 8.70 7.23
C TYR A 46 -27.67 7.90 8.17
N ILE A 47 -28.23 7.09 9.08
CA ILE A 47 -27.46 6.23 9.98
C ILE A 47 -26.56 5.29 9.18
N SER A 48 -27.07 4.63 8.14
CA SER A 48 -26.25 3.75 7.30
C SER A 48 -25.11 4.47 6.59
N LYS A 49 -25.31 5.74 6.18
CA LYS A 49 -24.23 6.56 5.58
C LYS A 49 -23.17 6.95 6.61
N VAL A 50 -23.58 7.24 7.85
CA VAL A 50 -22.68 7.57 8.96
C VAL A 50 -21.90 6.34 9.41
N GLU A 51 -22.53 5.19 9.54
CA GLU A 51 -21.87 3.91 9.84
C GLU A 51 -20.85 3.55 8.76
N ALA A 52 -21.20 3.66 7.48
CA ALA A 52 -20.26 3.42 6.39
C ALA A 52 -19.09 4.43 6.38
N ALA A 53 -19.32 5.68 6.79
CA ALA A 53 -18.27 6.69 6.91
C ALA A 53 -17.37 6.45 8.14
N LEU A 54 -17.95 6.00 9.26
CA LEU A 54 -17.22 5.62 10.47
C LEU A 54 -16.40 4.34 10.24
N GLU A 55 -16.95 3.34 9.54
CA GLU A 55 -16.20 2.16 9.09
C GLU A 55 -15.02 2.57 8.20
N ARG A 56 -15.22 3.49 7.23
CA ARG A 56 -14.12 3.98 6.38
C ARG A 56 -13.06 4.77 7.15
N ALA A 57 -13.47 5.61 8.10
CA ALA A 57 -12.55 6.41 8.92
C ALA A 57 -11.82 5.59 10.00
N SER A 58 -12.43 4.51 10.49
CA SER A 58 -11.80 3.54 11.40
C SER A 58 -11.01 2.46 10.67
N SER A 59 -11.32 2.20 9.40
CA SER A 59 -10.53 1.32 8.56
C SER A 59 -9.19 1.95 8.26
N GLY A 60 -8.10 1.19 8.39
CA GLY A 60 -6.75 1.65 8.10
C GLY A 60 -6.50 2.17 6.68
N ILE A 61 -7.53 2.29 5.82
CA ILE A 61 -7.48 2.83 4.46
C ILE A 61 -7.00 4.28 4.45
N GLU A 62 -7.54 5.15 5.31
CA GLU A 62 -7.08 6.54 5.35
C GLU A 62 -5.65 6.65 5.88
N LEU A 63 -5.26 5.79 6.81
CA LEU A 63 -3.87 5.68 7.25
C LEU A 63 -2.95 5.18 6.12
N ALA A 64 -3.40 4.22 5.30
CA ALA A 64 -2.65 3.75 4.13
C ALA A 64 -2.48 4.87 3.09
N LYS A 65 -3.56 5.61 2.80
CA LYS A 65 -3.52 6.78 1.90
C LYS A 65 -2.59 7.86 2.42
N GLU A 66 -2.64 8.19 3.70
CA GLU A 66 -1.77 9.19 4.32
C GLU A 66 -0.30 8.79 4.15
N VAL A 67 0.06 7.56 4.53
CA VAL A 67 1.45 7.09 4.44
C VAL A 67 1.93 7.03 2.98
N LEU A 68 1.11 6.54 2.05
CA LEU A 68 1.44 6.47 0.62
C LEU A 68 1.66 7.86 -0.01
N ASN A 69 1.06 8.90 0.55
CA ASN A 69 1.18 10.28 0.06
C ASN A 69 2.29 11.09 0.72
N THR A 70 3.02 10.53 1.69
CA THR A 70 4.20 11.18 2.27
C THR A 70 5.29 11.42 1.22
N GLU A 71 6.12 12.44 1.43
CA GLU A 71 7.25 12.74 0.52
C GLU A 71 8.26 11.59 0.44
N ASP A 72 8.48 10.89 1.56
CA ASP A 72 9.32 9.70 1.58
C ASP A 72 8.73 8.57 0.75
N ALA A 73 7.43 8.32 0.88
CA ALA A 73 6.74 7.33 0.05
C ALA A 73 6.85 7.68 -1.43
N LYS A 74 6.64 8.94 -1.83
CA LYS A 74 6.78 9.38 -3.23
C LYS A 74 8.20 9.17 -3.77
N LYS A 75 9.24 9.41 -2.95
CA LYS A 75 10.65 9.27 -3.37
C LYS A 75 11.15 7.83 -3.36
N LEU A 76 10.75 7.03 -2.38
CA LEU A 76 11.32 5.72 -2.10
C LEU A 76 10.47 4.57 -2.65
N LEU A 77 9.14 4.69 -2.69
CA LEU A 77 8.26 3.67 -3.24
C LEU A 77 8.20 3.72 -4.78
N LYS A 78 9.24 3.20 -5.41
CA LYS A 78 9.31 2.97 -6.86
C LYS A 78 8.46 1.77 -7.28
N LYS A 79 8.40 1.50 -8.58
CA LYS A 79 7.61 0.42 -9.18
C LYS A 79 7.82 -0.94 -8.47
N ALA A 80 9.06 -1.41 -8.34
CA ALA A 80 9.36 -2.69 -7.69
C ALA A 80 8.88 -2.72 -6.23
N ALA A 81 9.12 -1.64 -5.47
CA ALA A 81 8.66 -1.47 -4.10
C ALA A 81 7.14 -1.68 -3.96
N LEU A 82 6.39 -0.97 -4.80
CA LEU A 82 4.93 -1.00 -4.78
C LEU A 82 4.39 -2.36 -5.19
N ARG A 83 5.05 -3.04 -6.13
CA ARG A 83 4.68 -4.41 -6.50
C ARG A 83 4.88 -5.38 -5.35
N VAL A 84 6.00 -5.31 -4.62
CA VAL A 84 6.23 -6.13 -3.43
C VAL A 84 5.17 -5.85 -2.36
N ILE A 85 4.89 -4.58 -2.08
CA ILE A 85 3.87 -4.19 -1.08
C ILE A 85 2.49 -4.70 -1.52
N PHE A 86 2.15 -4.55 -2.80
CA PHE A 86 0.89 -5.04 -3.36
C PHE A 86 0.77 -6.55 -3.21
N THR A 87 1.77 -7.32 -3.65
CA THR A 87 1.75 -8.78 -3.53
C THR A 87 1.68 -9.24 -2.09
N LYS A 88 2.36 -8.57 -1.15
CA LYS A 88 2.30 -8.91 0.28
C LYS A 88 0.98 -8.56 0.95
N ALA A 89 0.31 -7.50 0.49
CA ALA A 89 -0.96 -7.05 1.05
C ALA A 89 -2.17 -7.78 0.46
N VAL A 90 -2.16 -7.99 -0.85
CA VAL A 90 -3.29 -8.50 -1.64
C VAL A 90 -3.14 -9.99 -1.97
N GLY A 91 -1.91 -10.51 -1.97
CA GLY A 91 -1.62 -11.91 -2.32
C GLY A 91 -1.56 -12.18 -3.83
N SER A 92 -1.76 -11.16 -4.67
CA SER A 92 -1.72 -11.24 -6.13
C SER A 92 -0.77 -10.20 -6.72
N THR A 93 -0.44 -10.29 -8.01
CA THR A 93 0.40 -9.29 -8.68
C THR A 93 -0.44 -8.15 -9.27
N PRO A 94 0.00 -6.89 -9.16
CA PRO A 94 -0.75 -5.77 -9.72
C PRO A 94 -0.72 -5.79 -11.26
N LYS A 95 -1.86 -5.48 -11.88
CA LYS A 95 -2.02 -5.33 -13.34
C LYS A 95 -1.35 -4.06 -13.85
N GLY A 96 -1.26 -3.03 -13.01
CA GLY A 96 -0.65 -1.74 -13.34
C GLY A 96 0.83 -1.83 -13.72
N ASN A 97 1.22 -1.06 -14.75
CA ASN A 97 2.61 -1.02 -15.23
C ASN A 97 3.36 0.24 -14.80
N THR A 98 2.65 1.29 -14.39
CA THR A 98 3.23 2.53 -13.87
C THR A 98 3.06 2.64 -12.36
N VAL A 99 3.89 3.46 -11.70
CA VAL A 99 3.78 3.74 -10.24
C VAL A 99 2.39 4.25 -9.87
N ALA A 100 1.82 5.15 -10.67
CA ALA A 100 0.50 5.72 -10.44
C ALA A 100 -0.61 4.65 -10.55
N GLN A 101 -0.53 3.79 -11.57
CA GLN A 101 -1.50 2.69 -11.74
C GLN A 101 -1.43 1.71 -10.56
N ILE A 102 -0.22 1.28 -10.18
CA ILE A 102 -0.05 0.32 -9.08
C ILE A 102 -0.52 0.92 -7.74
N ARG A 103 -0.25 2.21 -7.49
CA ARG A 103 -0.76 2.88 -6.27
C ARG A 103 -2.27 2.94 -6.23
N LYS A 104 -2.90 3.25 -7.37
CA LYS A 104 -4.36 3.32 -7.47
C LYS A 104 -4.96 1.93 -7.23
N GLU A 105 -4.45 0.92 -7.93
CA GLU A 105 -4.89 -0.47 -7.78
C GLU A 105 -4.69 -0.96 -6.34
N LEU A 106 -3.56 -0.62 -5.70
CA LEU A 106 -3.32 -0.95 -4.29
C LEU A 106 -4.39 -0.36 -3.37
N LEU A 107 -4.76 0.91 -3.56
CA LEU A 107 -5.77 1.55 -2.73
C LEU A 107 -7.18 0.98 -2.95
N GLU A 108 -7.52 0.62 -4.19
CA GLU A 108 -8.79 -0.03 -4.54
C GLU A 108 -8.90 -1.41 -3.87
N GLU A 109 -7.88 -2.27 -4.04
CA GLU A 109 -7.85 -3.60 -3.42
C GLU A 109 -7.83 -3.54 -1.88
N VAL A 110 -7.16 -2.52 -1.32
CA VAL A 110 -7.14 -2.30 0.13
C VAL A 110 -8.51 -1.90 0.68
N GLU A 111 -9.29 -1.16 -0.10
CA GLU A 111 -10.66 -0.82 0.25
C GLU A 111 -11.58 -2.05 0.21
N GLU A 112 -11.40 -2.92 -0.79
CA GLU A 112 -12.15 -4.17 -0.89
C GLU A 112 -11.79 -5.18 0.21
N LEU A 113 -10.50 -5.36 0.50
CA LEU A 113 -10.01 -6.32 1.49
C LEU A 113 -10.01 -5.81 2.94
N ARG A 114 -10.35 -4.54 3.16
CA ARG A 114 -10.32 -3.86 4.48
C ARG A 114 -8.97 -4.01 5.22
N ASN A 115 -7.84 -4.08 4.51
CA ASN A 115 -6.51 -4.39 5.07
C ASN A 115 -5.57 -3.17 5.20
N GLY A 116 -6.12 -1.96 5.30
CA GLY A 116 -5.32 -0.73 5.23
C GLY A 116 -4.24 -0.59 6.32
N GLU A 117 -4.42 -1.17 7.51
CA GLU A 117 -3.37 -1.19 8.54
C GLU A 117 -2.15 -2.01 8.12
N GLN A 118 -2.37 -3.14 7.47
CA GLN A 118 -1.30 -3.99 6.94
C GLN A 118 -0.50 -3.23 5.87
N VAL A 119 -1.19 -2.53 4.96
CA VAL A 119 -0.51 -1.72 3.96
C VAL A 119 0.27 -0.57 4.58
N LYS A 120 -0.31 0.14 5.55
CA LYS A 120 0.40 1.16 6.32
C LYS A 120 1.69 0.59 6.91
N TYR A 121 1.61 -0.56 7.58
CA TYR A 121 2.77 -1.23 8.19
C TYR A 121 3.83 -1.57 7.14
N LEU A 122 3.44 -2.24 6.05
CA LEU A 122 4.34 -2.62 4.96
C LEU A 122 5.04 -1.42 4.32
N VAL A 123 4.32 -0.32 4.10
CA VAL A 123 4.88 0.91 3.55
C VAL A 123 5.89 1.53 4.53
N LEU A 124 5.53 1.66 5.80
CA LEU A 124 6.43 2.22 6.82
C LEU A 124 7.66 1.36 7.03
N GLU A 125 7.50 0.03 7.07
CA GLU A 125 8.59 -0.92 7.14
C GLU A 125 9.55 -0.73 5.96
N TYR A 126 9.00 -0.61 4.74
CA TYR A 126 9.79 -0.39 3.55
C TYR A 126 10.55 0.94 3.57
N ILE A 127 9.87 2.04 3.93
CA ILE A 127 10.50 3.36 4.06
C ILE A 127 11.63 3.32 5.09
N ASN A 128 11.39 2.72 6.26
CA ASN A 128 12.38 2.58 7.32
C ASN A 128 13.57 1.73 6.88
N LYS A 129 13.33 0.60 6.19
CA LYS A 129 14.39 -0.22 5.59
C LYS A 129 15.19 0.58 4.56
N SER A 130 14.52 1.34 3.70
CA SER A 130 15.16 2.11 2.64
C SER A 130 15.95 3.33 3.14
N LYS A 131 15.56 3.90 4.28
CA LYS A 131 16.27 5.00 4.95
C LYS A 131 17.49 4.54 5.75
N LYS A 132 17.52 3.29 6.20
CA LYS A 132 18.69 2.76 6.91
C LYS A 132 19.87 2.70 5.92
N PRO A 133 21.00 3.37 6.22
CA PRO A 133 22.18 3.26 5.39
C PRO A 133 22.57 1.79 5.34
N VAL A 134 22.54 1.22 4.14
CA VAL A 134 23.03 -0.14 3.94
C VAL A 134 24.55 -0.04 3.99
N LYS A 135 25.13 -0.29 5.17
CA LYS A 135 26.54 -0.65 5.28
C LYS A 135 26.67 -2.07 4.72
N LEU A 136 26.63 -2.20 3.40
CA LEU A 136 27.23 -3.36 2.77
C LEU A 136 28.72 -3.17 2.89
N ASP A 137 29.38 -4.06 3.63
CA ASP A 137 30.82 -4.17 3.50
C ASP A 137 31.08 -4.83 2.15
N THR A 138 31.14 -4.01 1.11
CA THR A 138 31.38 -4.54 -0.23
C THR A 138 32.78 -5.14 -0.36
N ASP A 139 33.68 -4.92 0.60
CA ASP A 139 35.03 -5.48 0.62
C ASP A 139 35.09 -6.85 1.31
N ASP A 140 34.05 -7.24 2.05
CA ASP A 140 33.87 -8.60 2.57
C ASP A 140 33.34 -9.54 1.47
N GLU A 141 34.23 -10.38 0.94
CA GLU A 141 33.87 -11.37 -0.08
C GLU A 141 32.86 -12.41 0.42
N ASP A 142 32.90 -12.78 1.70
CA ASP A 142 32.01 -13.78 2.28
C ASP A 142 30.61 -13.20 2.51
N GLU A 143 30.51 -11.92 2.90
CA GLU A 143 29.22 -11.21 2.90
C GLU A 143 28.63 -11.19 1.48
N LEU A 144 29.43 -10.84 0.47
CA LEU A 144 28.96 -10.81 -0.92
C LEU A 144 28.52 -12.18 -1.44
N ARG A 145 29.20 -13.27 -1.07
CA ARG A 145 28.78 -14.65 -1.41
C ARG A 145 27.46 -15.01 -0.73
N ARG A 146 27.32 -14.75 0.57
CA ARG A 146 26.08 -15.01 1.30
C ARG A 146 24.91 -14.24 0.69
N ARG A 147 25.09 -12.95 0.42
CA ARG A 147 24.05 -12.12 -0.22
C ARG A 147 23.67 -12.63 -1.60
N PHE A 148 24.63 -13.12 -2.37
CA PHE A 148 24.35 -13.67 -3.69
C PHE A 148 23.45 -14.92 -3.61
N ILE A 149 23.68 -15.79 -2.63
CA ILE A 149 22.82 -16.94 -2.37
C ILE A 149 21.43 -16.48 -1.91
N ASP A 150 21.36 -15.55 -0.96
CA ASP A 150 20.09 -15.02 -0.45
C ASP A 150 19.21 -14.45 -1.57
N LEU A 151 19.80 -13.76 -2.55
CA LEU A 151 19.11 -13.23 -3.73
C LEU A 151 18.43 -14.33 -4.57
N GLY A 152 18.89 -15.58 -4.51
CA GLY A 152 18.27 -16.72 -5.18
C GLY A 152 16.91 -17.10 -4.60
N SER A 153 16.70 -16.87 -3.29
CA SER A 153 15.46 -17.23 -2.58
C SER A 153 14.29 -16.25 -2.83
N LEU A 154 14.59 -15.04 -3.32
CA LEU A 154 13.63 -13.95 -3.42
C LEU A 154 12.69 -14.09 -4.63
N SER A 155 11.49 -13.49 -4.59
CA SER A 155 10.65 -13.30 -5.79
C SER A 155 11.35 -12.41 -6.83
N ASP A 156 10.86 -12.34 -8.06
CA ASP A 156 11.46 -11.48 -9.08
C ASP A 156 11.37 -9.99 -8.69
N GLU A 157 10.27 -9.57 -8.07
CA GLU A 157 10.08 -8.20 -7.57
C GLU A 157 10.98 -7.89 -6.37
N GLU A 158 11.11 -8.84 -5.44
CA GLU A 158 11.98 -8.71 -4.27
C GLU A 158 13.46 -8.69 -4.67
N PHE A 159 13.84 -9.49 -5.65
CA PHE A 159 15.18 -9.51 -6.22
C PHE A 159 15.54 -8.16 -6.88
N GLU A 160 14.66 -7.63 -7.74
CA GLU A 160 14.88 -6.33 -8.35
C GLU A 160 14.99 -5.21 -7.30
N TYR A 161 14.17 -5.30 -6.24
CA TYR A 161 14.24 -4.36 -5.13
C TYR A 161 15.58 -4.42 -4.39
N GLU A 162 16.01 -5.61 -3.97
CA GLU A 162 17.26 -5.78 -3.25
C GLU A 162 18.46 -5.34 -4.10
N LEU A 163 18.44 -5.58 -5.41
CA LEU A 163 19.46 -5.04 -6.32
C LEU A 163 19.44 -3.50 -6.43
N ASP A 164 18.29 -2.85 -6.55
CA ASP A 164 18.24 -1.36 -6.63
C ASP A 164 18.68 -0.70 -5.32
N ARG A 165 18.46 -1.38 -4.19
CA ARG A 165 18.80 -0.90 -2.86
C ARG A 165 20.28 -1.10 -2.53
N ASN A 166 20.77 -2.33 -2.67
CA ASN A 166 22.07 -2.77 -2.17
C ASN A 166 23.17 -2.69 -3.24
N PHE A 167 22.80 -2.86 -4.51
CA PHE A 167 23.72 -2.96 -5.64
C PHE A 167 23.32 -2.00 -6.76
N LYS A 168 22.96 -0.76 -6.42
CA LYS A 168 22.39 0.24 -7.34
C LYS A 168 23.23 0.50 -8.61
N THR A 169 24.55 0.42 -8.47
CA THR A 169 25.52 0.79 -9.50
C THR A 169 26.05 -0.43 -10.25
N ILE A 170 26.38 -0.25 -11.54
CA ILE A 170 26.99 -1.31 -12.37
C ILE A 170 28.29 -1.87 -11.74
N PRO A 171 29.20 -1.04 -11.18
CA PRO A 171 30.38 -1.55 -10.50
C PRO A 171 30.05 -2.47 -9.31
N ALA A 172 29.06 -2.11 -8.48
CA ALA A 172 28.65 -2.95 -7.34
C ALA A 172 28.08 -4.29 -7.80
N MET A 173 27.22 -4.29 -8.83
CA MET A 173 26.70 -5.53 -9.42
C MET A 173 27.80 -6.38 -10.05
N LYS A 174 28.78 -5.76 -10.72
CA LYS A 174 29.95 -6.46 -11.29
C LYS A 174 30.82 -7.07 -10.19
N LYS A 175 30.99 -6.37 -9.06
CA LYS A 175 31.74 -6.90 -7.90
C LYS A 175 31.04 -8.12 -7.33
N LEU A 176 29.75 -8.00 -7.01
CA LEU A 176 28.91 -9.12 -6.53
C LEU A 176 29.04 -10.36 -7.43
N ALA A 177 28.89 -10.18 -8.74
CA ALA A 177 28.96 -11.29 -9.68
C ALA A 177 30.36 -11.88 -9.83
N LYS A 178 31.43 -11.04 -9.86
CA LYS A 178 32.81 -11.52 -9.92
C LYS A 178 33.21 -12.32 -8.67
N THR A 179 32.81 -11.88 -7.49
CA THR A 179 33.06 -12.60 -6.22
C THR A 179 32.42 -13.99 -6.19
N ASN A 180 31.36 -14.20 -6.99
CA ASN A 180 30.67 -15.48 -7.16
C ASN A 180 31.09 -16.22 -8.44
N GLY A 181 32.26 -15.90 -9.00
CA GLY A 181 32.86 -16.65 -10.12
C GLY A 181 32.21 -16.40 -11.50
N MET A 182 31.32 -15.41 -11.62
CA MET A 182 30.67 -15.12 -12.90
C MET A 182 31.60 -14.33 -13.84
N HIS A 183 31.72 -14.78 -15.09
CA HIS A 183 32.49 -14.05 -16.10
C HIS A 183 31.63 -12.98 -16.80
N ILE A 184 31.91 -11.71 -16.52
CA ILE A 184 31.15 -10.57 -17.09
C ILE A 184 31.98 -9.81 -18.13
N LYS A 185 31.44 -9.68 -19.34
CA LYS A 185 32.05 -8.89 -20.40
C LYS A 185 32.11 -7.39 -20.03
N PRO A 186 33.16 -6.65 -20.42
CA PRO A 186 33.32 -5.24 -20.04
C PRO A 186 32.12 -4.34 -20.39
N LYS A 187 31.48 -4.58 -21.55
CA LYS A 187 30.35 -3.81 -22.10
C LYS A 187 28.96 -4.36 -21.74
N THR A 188 28.85 -5.17 -20.69
CA THR A 188 27.56 -5.72 -20.25
C THR A 188 26.65 -4.60 -19.72
N THR A 189 25.42 -4.53 -20.22
CA THR A 189 24.42 -3.54 -19.78
C THR A 189 23.86 -3.90 -18.40
N LYS A 190 23.29 -2.92 -17.69
CA LYS A 190 22.66 -3.16 -16.38
C LYS A 190 21.59 -4.27 -16.44
N ASN A 191 20.74 -4.24 -17.46
CA ASN A 191 19.67 -5.23 -17.62
C ASN A 191 20.21 -6.65 -17.90
N ALA A 192 21.27 -6.76 -18.71
CA ALA A 192 21.92 -8.05 -18.94
C ALA A 192 22.55 -8.59 -17.65
N LEU A 193 23.19 -7.71 -16.86
CA LEU A 193 23.80 -8.07 -15.59
C LEU A 193 22.77 -8.54 -14.54
N ILE A 194 21.62 -7.87 -14.45
CA ILE A 194 20.50 -8.27 -13.58
C ILE A 194 20.02 -9.69 -13.96
N LYS A 195 19.85 -9.97 -15.26
CA LYS A 195 19.41 -11.30 -15.73
C LYS A 195 20.41 -12.40 -15.40
N GLU A 196 21.70 -12.14 -15.63
CA GLU A 196 22.77 -13.08 -15.30
C GLU A 196 22.82 -13.36 -13.79
N ILE A 197 22.84 -12.30 -12.97
CA ILE A 197 22.85 -12.44 -11.50
C ILE A 197 21.63 -13.26 -11.05
N ARG A 198 20.44 -13.01 -11.59
CA ARG A 198 19.22 -13.77 -11.24
C ARG A 198 19.33 -15.25 -11.59
N HIS A 199 19.86 -15.56 -12.78
CA HIS A 199 20.02 -16.93 -13.23
C HIS A 199 20.97 -17.71 -12.31
N TYR A 200 22.14 -17.15 -12.04
CA TYR A 200 23.16 -17.83 -11.24
C TYR A 200 22.84 -17.82 -9.74
N SER A 201 22.19 -16.78 -9.21
CA SER A 201 21.76 -16.75 -7.80
C SER A 201 20.70 -17.80 -7.50
N LYS A 202 19.71 -17.99 -8.40
CA LYS A 202 18.73 -19.08 -8.28
C LYS A 202 19.39 -20.44 -8.24
N ARG A 203 20.29 -20.73 -9.19
CA ARG A 203 21.03 -22.00 -9.23
C ARG A 203 21.90 -22.21 -7.99
N ALA A 204 22.55 -21.16 -7.50
CA ALA A 204 23.37 -21.24 -6.29
C ALA A 204 22.52 -21.58 -5.06
N TYR A 205 21.35 -20.96 -4.92
CA TYR A 205 20.40 -21.25 -3.84
C TYR A 205 19.83 -22.67 -3.93
N GLU A 206 19.41 -23.09 -5.13
CA GLU A 206 18.89 -24.45 -5.39
C GLU A 206 19.91 -25.54 -5.06
N ASN A 207 21.20 -25.30 -5.32
CA ASN A 207 22.27 -26.26 -4.99
C ASN A 207 22.62 -26.33 -3.50
N MET A 208 22.10 -25.41 -2.68
CA MET A 208 22.31 -25.40 -1.22
C MET A 208 21.14 -26.03 -0.44
N LEU A 209 20.02 -26.31 -1.11
CA LEU A 209 18.87 -27.05 -0.58
C LEU A 209 19.09 -28.56 -0.72
#